data_AF-S8BS11-F1
#
_entry.id   AF-S8BS11-F1
#
_cell.length_a   1.000
_cell.length_b   1.000
_cell.length_c   1.000
_cell.angle_alpha   90.00
_cell.angle_beta   90.00
_cell.angle_gamma   90.00
#
_symmetry.space_group_name_H-M   'P 1'
#
loop_
_entity.id
_entity.type
_entity.pdbx_description
1 polymer ?
#
loop_
_entity_poly.entity_id
_entity_poly.type
_entity_poly.pdbx_seq_one_letter_code
_entity_poly.pdbx_strand_id
1 'polypeptide(L)'
;MTRERKTKPRSSLTEASKEGVKILRALIDILREREETEYKATGVRKWWTVESIEEVALNVKANEDKLIGLKMRTADFTTMYTKLPHQKIIDAIVVAWDRAVEYKRRESKQHAHEKELGFVIDQEGEYHFQVIDRDNTNDSPNLITRSTFLELMTVLITDNHIWNGGDLKRQVIGIPMGSPVSPHFANLFRYAVEAKFVEELLASGKLKEAQACAHTYAYIDDLCTFGGPLPSEQHYGIPMTGDPEPREEEWDFNVIKYPHASSNIPWNQGAAVFKGQLIRTTDTKRTSA
;
A
#
# COMPACT_ATOMS: atom_id res chain seq x y z
N MET A 1 21.78 36.16 -22.07
CA MET A 1 20.60 35.44 -21.52
C MET A 1 21.09 34.37 -20.57
N THR A 2 21.07 34.66 -19.27
CA THR A 2 21.33 33.70 -18.21
C THR A 2 20.17 32.71 -18.19
N ARG A 3 20.43 31.41 -18.43
CA ARG A 3 19.44 30.35 -18.20
C ARG A 3 19.01 30.42 -16.73
N GLU A 4 17.79 30.86 -16.45
CA GLU A 4 17.20 30.71 -15.13
C GLU A 4 17.30 29.24 -14.72
N ARG A 5 17.97 29.00 -13.59
CA ARG A 5 18.08 27.68 -13.01
C ARG A 5 16.66 27.26 -12.63
N LYS A 6 16.06 26.32 -13.37
CA LYS A 6 14.76 25.73 -13.00
C LYS A 6 14.81 25.30 -11.54
N THR A 7 14.11 26.03 -10.68
CA THR A 7 13.99 25.69 -9.26
C THR A 7 13.20 24.40 -9.17
N LYS A 8 13.74 23.37 -8.50
CA LYS A 8 13.01 22.13 -8.26
C LYS A 8 11.71 22.43 -7.49
N PRO A 9 10.60 21.73 -7.78
CA PRO A 9 9.38 21.84 -6.99
C PRO A 9 9.67 21.58 -5.50
N ARG A 10 9.01 22.32 -4.61
CA ARG A 10 9.15 22.16 -3.15
C ARG A 10 7.77 21.97 -2.55
N SER A 11 7.65 21.05 -1.59
CA SER A 11 6.44 20.85 -0.78
C SER A 11 6.64 21.42 0.62
N SER A 12 5.61 22.10 1.15
CA SER A 12 5.58 22.68 2.50
C SER A 12 5.75 21.65 3.62
N LEU A 13 5.38 20.40 3.39
CA LEU A 13 5.32 19.35 4.43
C LEU A 13 6.42 18.29 4.29
N THR A 14 7.52 18.61 3.61
CA THR A 14 8.57 17.63 3.30
C THR A 14 9.12 16.93 4.57
N GLU A 15 9.52 17.68 5.60
CA GLU A 15 10.06 17.09 6.83
C GLU A 15 8.98 16.37 7.66
N ALA A 16 7.80 16.96 7.78
CA ALA A 16 6.66 16.31 8.45
C ALA A 16 6.26 15.00 7.77
N SER A 17 6.39 14.92 6.44
CA SER A 17 6.12 13.70 5.68
C SER A 17 7.16 12.61 5.97
N LYS A 18 8.45 12.96 6.15
CA LYS A 18 9.47 11.98 6.53
C LYS A 18 9.17 11.37 7.89
N GLU A 19 8.71 12.18 8.83
CA GLU A 19 8.33 11.69 10.16
C GLU A 19 7.04 10.87 10.10
N GLY A 20 6.05 11.34 9.33
CA GLY A 20 4.81 10.62 9.08
C GLY A 20 5.03 9.23 8.48
N VAL A 21 6.04 9.05 7.62
CA VAL A 21 6.42 7.73 7.11
C VAL A 21 6.76 6.74 8.23
N LYS A 22 7.53 7.16 9.23
CA LYS A 22 7.94 6.26 10.32
C LYS A 22 6.73 5.79 11.12
N ILE A 23 5.82 6.71 11.44
CA ILE A 23 4.60 6.41 12.20
C ILE A 23 3.66 5.51 11.37
N LEU A 24 3.50 5.80 10.07
CA LEU A 24 2.68 5.00 9.17
C LEU A 24 3.25 3.60 8.97
N ARG A 25 4.58 3.43 8.92
CA ARG A 25 5.23 2.12 8.88
C ARG A 25 4.94 1.32 10.13
N ALA A 26 5.11 1.91 11.31
CA ALA A 26 4.78 1.25 12.56
C ALA A 26 3.30 0.79 12.61
N LEU A 27 2.36 1.61 12.10
CA LEU A 27 0.96 1.21 11.95
C LEU A 27 0.79 0.05 10.95
N ILE A 28 1.42 0.15 9.79
CA ILE A 28 1.38 -0.87 8.73
C ILE A 28 1.92 -2.21 9.26
N ASP A 29 3.03 -2.21 9.99
CA ASP A 29 3.65 -3.42 10.53
C ASP A 29 2.71 -4.16 11.49
N ILE A 30 2.02 -3.43 12.37
CA ILE A 30 0.99 -3.99 13.26
C ILE A 30 -0.15 -4.62 12.47
N LEU A 31 -0.61 -3.94 11.41
CA LEU A 31 -1.66 -4.47 10.56
C LEU A 31 -1.20 -5.71 9.79
N ARG A 32 0.05 -5.72 9.28
CA ARG A 32 0.62 -6.91 8.61
C ARG A 32 0.68 -8.09 9.56
N GLU A 33 1.11 -7.88 10.80
CA GLU A 33 1.15 -8.89 11.86
C GLU A 33 -0.25 -9.45 12.17
N ARG A 34 -1.24 -8.57 12.32
CA ARG A 34 -2.66 -8.92 12.49
C ARG A 34 -3.15 -9.80 11.34
N GLU A 35 -2.97 -9.36 10.10
CA GLU A 35 -3.46 -10.07 8.93
C GLU A 35 -2.77 -11.43 8.75
N GLU A 36 -1.47 -11.52 9.03
CA GLU A 36 -0.73 -12.79 8.96
C GLU A 36 -1.21 -13.78 10.03
N THR A 37 -1.51 -13.30 11.24
CA THR A 37 -2.09 -14.10 12.31
C THR A 37 -3.46 -14.64 11.91
N GLU A 38 -4.33 -13.78 11.35
CA GLU A 38 -5.67 -14.15 10.90
C GLU A 38 -5.62 -15.13 9.71
N TYR A 39 -4.71 -14.90 8.76
CA TYR A 39 -4.49 -15.78 7.63
C TYR A 39 -4.03 -17.17 8.05
N LYS A 40 -3.08 -17.29 8.98
CA LYS A 40 -2.64 -18.59 9.51
C LYS A 40 -3.76 -19.36 10.20
N ALA A 41 -4.67 -18.65 10.87
CA ALA A 41 -5.78 -19.26 11.59
C ALA A 41 -6.95 -19.69 10.69
N THR A 42 -7.22 -18.94 9.61
CA THR A 42 -8.47 -19.07 8.83
C THR A 42 -8.28 -19.39 7.34
N GLY A 43 -7.07 -19.19 6.82
CA GLY A 43 -6.78 -19.18 5.39
C GLY A 43 -7.32 -17.96 4.64
N VAL A 44 -7.87 -16.95 5.35
CA VAL A 44 -8.42 -15.74 4.75
C VAL A 44 -7.43 -14.58 4.91
N ARG A 45 -7.16 -13.86 3.83
CA ARG A 45 -6.30 -12.68 3.82
C ARG A 45 -7.09 -11.46 3.35
N LYS A 46 -7.17 -10.46 4.22
CA LYS A 46 -7.95 -9.23 4.00
C LYS A 46 -7.14 -8.06 3.48
N TRP A 47 -5.82 -8.22 3.38
CA TRP A 47 -4.92 -7.21 2.85
C TRP A 47 -3.93 -7.81 1.86
N TRP A 48 -3.85 -7.19 0.68
CA TRP A 48 -3.14 -7.74 -0.46
C TRP A 48 -1.89 -6.95 -0.84
N THR A 49 -1.56 -5.90 -0.08
CA THR A 49 -0.36 -5.10 -0.36
C THR A 49 0.90 -5.93 -0.25
N VAL A 50 1.73 -5.84 -1.30
CA VAL A 50 3.08 -6.39 -1.37
C VAL A 50 4.08 -5.25 -1.54
N GLU A 51 5.33 -5.47 -1.12
CA GLU A 51 6.41 -4.47 -1.18
C GLU A 51 7.32 -4.64 -2.39
N SER A 52 7.23 -5.77 -3.08
CA SER A 52 8.09 -6.08 -4.22
C SER A 52 7.44 -7.07 -5.18
N ILE A 53 7.88 -7.06 -6.44
CA ILE A 53 7.45 -8.06 -7.43
C ILE A 53 8.02 -9.45 -7.06
N GLU A 54 9.19 -9.48 -6.43
CA GLU A 54 9.81 -10.67 -5.91
C GLU A 54 8.93 -11.36 -4.87
N GLU A 55 8.29 -10.59 -3.98
CA GLU A 55 7.30 -11.11 -3.02
C GLU A 55 6.13 -11.80 -3.74
N VAL A 56 5.62 -11.20 -4.83
CA VAL A 56 4.55 -11.83 -5.64
C VAL A 56 5.03 -13.14 -6.27
N ALA A 57 6.20 -13.13 -6.91
CA ALA A 57 6.74 -14.30 -7.59
C ALA A 57 7.00 -15.46 -6.62
N LEU A 58 7.54 -15.17 -5.42
CA LEU A 58 7.76 -16.15 -4.38
C LEU A 58 6.44 -16.74 -3.86
N ASN A 59 5.43 -15.90 -3.61
CA ASN A 59 4.12 -16.36 -3.15
C ASN A 59 3.39 -17.19 -4.20
N VAL A 60 3.46 -16.82 -5.48
CA VAL A 60 2.86 -17.59 -6.57
C VAL A 60 3.48 -19.00 -6.65
N LYS A 61 4.80 -19.10 -6.57
CA LYS A 61 5.49 -20.40 -6.58
C LYS A 61 5.20 -21.25 -5.35
N ALA A 62 5.21 -20.63 -4.18
CA ALA A 62 4.92 -21.33 -2.93
C ALA A 62 3.51 -21.91 -2.88
N ASN A 63 2.61 -21.44 -3.76
CA ASN A 63 1.24 -21.92 -3.90
C ASN A 63 0.96 -22.47 -5.31
N GLU A 64 1.98 -22.90 -6.06
CA GLU A 64 1.83 -23.37 -7.44
C GLU A 64 0.73 -24.44 -7.58
N ASP A 65 0.68 -25.39 -6.64
CA ASP A 65 -0.31 -26.46 -6.55
C ASP A 65 -1.77 -25.96 -6.51
N LYS A 66 -1.99 -24.80 -5.89
CA LYS A 66 -3.32 -24.16 -5.79
C LYS A 66 -3.63 -23.25 -6.96
N LEU A 67 -2.61 -22.74 -7.63
CA LEU A 67 -2.74 -21.69 -8.65
C LEU A 67 -2.74 -22.24 -10.08
N ILE A 68 -2.18 -23.43 -10.32
CA ILE A 68 -2.20 -24.07 -11.64
C ILE A 68 -3.63 -24.16 -12.17
N GLY A 69 -3.83 -23.70 -13.42
CA GLY A 69 -5.12 -23.72 -14.10
C GLY A 69 -6.03 -22.53 -13.78
N LEU A 70 -5.70 -21.68 -12.80
CA LEU A 70 -6.44 -20.46 -12.54
C LEU A 70 -6.06 -19.36 -13.54
N LYS A 71 -7.06 -18.63 -14.04
CA LYS A 71 -6.85 -17.43 -14.85
C LYS A 71 -6.38 -16.29 -13.94
N MET A 72 -5.26 -15.67 -14.30
CA MET A 72 -4.76 -14.44 -13.69
C MET A 72 -5.58 -13.25 -14.22
N ARG A 73 -5.99 -12.34 -13.33
CA ARG A 73 -6.62 -11.07 -13.69
C ARG A 73 -5.82 -9.93 -13.10
N THR A 74 -5.77 -8.82 -13.83
CA THR A 74 -5.09 -7.60 -13.38
C THR A 74 -6.03 -6.40 -13.43
N ALA A 75 -5.81 -5.48 -12.49
CA ALA A 75 -6.48 -4.20 -12.46
C ALA A 75 -5.50 -3.11 -12.02
N ASP A 76 -5.79 -1.88 -12.41
CA ASP A 76 -5.03 -0.67 -12.12
C ASP A 76 -6.01 0.44 -11.72
N PHE A 77 -5.59 1.33 -10.83
CA PHE A 77 -6.39 2.47 -10.43
C PHE A 77 -6.04 3.71 -11.24
N THR A 78 -6.85 4.00 -12.27
CA THR A 78 -6.61 5.10 -13.21
C THR A 78 -6.41 6.46 -12.52
N THR A 79 -7.05 6.67 -11.37
CA THR A 79 -7.08 8.00 -10.73
C THR A 79 -6.90 7.99 -9.22
N MET A 80 -6.30 6.95 -8.61
CA MET A 80 -6.11 6.92 -7.15
C MET A 80 -5.34 8.14 -6.66
N TYR A 81 -4.20 8.44 -7.27
CA TYR A 81 -3.36 9.56 -6.88
C TYR A 81 -3.93 10.93 -7.27
N THR A 82 -4.90 11.01 -8.19
CA THR A 82 -5.36 12.28 -8.77
C THR A 82 -6.79 12.67 -8.41
N LYS A 83 -7.66 11.70 -8.10
CA LYS A 83 -9.10 11.95 -7.88
C LYS A 83 -9.65 11.33 -6.59
N LEU A 84 -8.85 10.63 -5.80
CA LEU A 84 -9.33 10.09 -4.53
C LEU A 84 -9.70 11.22 -3.56
N PRO A 85 -10.94 11.31 -3.05
CA PRO A 85 -11.31 12.33 -2.08
C PRO A 85 -10.49 12.21 -0.79
N HIS A 86 -9.96 13.33 -0.29
CA HIS A 86 -9.16 13.35 0.94
C HIS A 86 -9.86 12.71 2.14
N GLN A 87 -11.18 12.93 2.27
CA GLN A 87 -11.97 12.34 3.36
C GLN A 87 -11.91 10.81 3.36
N LYS A 88 -11.94 10.16 2.18
CA LYS A 88 -11.84 8.70 2.09
C LYS A 88 -10.49 8.18 2.58
N ILE A 89 -9.42 8.94 2.36
CA ILE A 89 -8.08 8.58 2.84
C ILE A 89 -8.05 8.68 4.38
N ILE A 90 -8.59 9.78 4.93
CA ILE A 90 -8.66 10.00 6.38
C ILE A 90 -9.51 8.91 7.05
N ASP A 91 -10.68 8.60 6.49
CA ASP A 91 -11.56 7.55 7.01
C ASP A 91 -10.87 6.18 7.01
N ALA A 92 -10.10 5.88 5.95
CA ALA A 92 -9.34 4.64 5.89
C ALA A 92 -8.21 4.57 6.93
N ILE A 93 -7.53 5.69 7.20
CA ILE A 93 -6.53 5.79 8.27
C ILE A 93 -7.17 5.58 9.64
N VAL A 94 -8.38 6.10 9.86
CA VAL A 94 -9.16 5.86 11.08
C VAL A 94 -9.47 4.37 11.23
N VAL A 95 -9.97 3.71 10.18
CA VAL A 95 -10.23 2.26 10.19
C VAL A 95 -8.96 1.46 10.49
N ALA A 96 -7.85 1.82 9.85
CA ALA A 96 -6.54 1.21 10.07
C ALA A 96 -6.08 1.33 11.53
N TRP A 97 -6.15 2.53 12.11
CA TRP A 97 -5.80 2.77 13.51
C TRP A 97 -6.67 1.94 14.45
N ASP A 98 -7.99 1.97 14.28
CA ASP A 98 -8.91 1.32 15.20
C ASP A 98 -8.73 -0.21 15.17
N ARG A 99 -8.42 -0.79 14.00
CA ARG A 99 -8.08 -2.22 13.86
C ARG A 99 -6.74 -2.59 14.52
N ALA A 100 -5.73 -1.73 14.41
CA ALA A 100 -4.45 -1.93 15.07
C ALA A 100 -4.59 -1.89 16.61
N VAL A 101 -5.36 -0.92 17.12
CA VAL A 101 -5.72 -0.82 18.55
C VAL A 101 -6.42 -2.10 19.01
N GLU A 102 -7.44 -2.56 18.29
CA GLU A 102 -8.20 -3.75 18.65
C GLU A 102 -7.31 -5.00 18.70
N TYR A 103 -6.41 -5.16 17.73
CA TYR A 103 -5.45 -6.25 17.69
C TYR A 103 -4.51 -6.23 18.90
N LYS A 104 -3.87 -5.08 19.17
CA LYS A 104 -2.93 -4.95 20.30
C LYS A 104 -3.62 -5.11 21.67
N ARG A 105 -4.90 -4.72 21.78
CA ARG A 105 -5.71 -5.01 22.98
C ARG A 105 -5.89 -6.52 23.21
N ARG A 106 -6.19 -7.28 22.15
CA ARG A 106 -6.36 -8.75 22.25
C ARG A 106 -5.08 -9.45 22.68
N GLU A 107 -3.92 -8.99 22.20
CA GLU A 107 -2.61 -9.56 22.58
C GLU A 107 -2.24 -9.29 24.04
N SER A 108 -2.57 -8.11 24.56
CA SER A 108 -2.02 -7.62 25.82
C SER A 108 -2.46 -8.39 27.08
N LYS A 109 -3.47 -9.28 27.01
CA LYS A 109 -4.06 -10.08 28.13
C LYS A 109 -4.39 -9.33 29.44
N GLN A 110 -4.09 -8.04 29.53
CA GLN A 110 -4.34 -7.18 30.67
C GLN A 110 -5.78 -6.65 30.62
N HIS A 111 -6.33 -6.37 31.80
CA HIS A 111 -7.65 -5.76 32.03
C HIS A 111 -7.72 -4.29 31.54
N ALA A 112 -6.93 -3.92 30.54
CA ALA A 112 -6.70 -2.57 30.06
C ALA A 112 -7.72 -2.14 28.99
N HIS A 113 -9.00 -2.53 29.13
CA HIS A 113 -10.06 -2.01 28.25
C HIS A 113 -10.23 -0.48 28.38
N GLU A 114 -9.80 0.08 29.51
CA GLU A 114 -9.91 1.52 29.82
C GLU A 114 -8.66 2.34 29.47
N LYS A 115 -7.51 1.70 29.20
CA LYS A 115 -6.27 2.43 28.88
C LYS A 115 -6.21 2.79 27.40
N GLU A 116 -5.69 3.99 27.12
CA GLU A 116 -5.49 4.47 25.76
C GLU A 116 -4.29 3.74 25.13
N LEU A 117 -4.25 3.66 23.79
CA LEU A 117 -3.13 3.10 23.05
C LEU A 117 -2.63 4.17 22.07
N GLY A 118 -1.32 4.22 21.86
CA GLY A 118 -0.71 5.11 20.90
C GLY A 118 0.76 4.80 20.70
N PHE A 119 1.48 5.68 20.02
CA PHE A 119 2.87 5.47 19.68
C PHE A 119 3.80 6.17 20.67
N VAL A 120 4.87 5.48 21.05
CA VAL A 120 5.98 6.03 21.83
C VAL A 120 7.24 6.01 20.96
N ILE A 121 8.01 7.09 21.02
CA ILE A 121 9.30 7.23 20.33
C ILE A 121 10.41 6.74 21.25
N ASP A 122 11.24 5.82 20.77
CA ASP A 122 12.43 5.35 21.47
C ASP A 122 13.64 6.30 21.32
N GLN A 123 14.81 5.89 21.83
CA GLN A 123 16.02 6.73 21.79
C GLN A 123 16.63 6.80 20.39
N GLU A 124 16.32 5.83 19.54
CA GLU A 124 16.74 5.70 18.16
C GLU A 124 15.82 6.47 17.20
N GLY A 125 14.66 6.94 17.68
CA GLY A 125 13.69 7.69 16.89
C GLY A 125 12.69 6.81 16.14
N GLU A 126 12.55 5.55 16.56
CA GLU A 126 11.58 4.59 16.03
C GLU A 126 10.29 4.60 16.87
N TYR A 127 9.17 4.30 16.20
CA TYR A 127 7.84 4.36 16.79
C TYR A 127 7.36 2.99 17.21
N HIS A 128 6.94 2.88 18.47
CA HIS A 128 6.44 1.63 19.06
C HIS A 128 5.05 1.83 19.61
N PHE A 129 4.14 0.89 19.34
CA PHE A 129 2.78 0.96 19.85
C PHE A 129 2.70 0.43 21.28
N GLN A 130 2.22 1.24 22.22
CA GLN A 130 2.20 0.91 23.63
C GLN A 130 0.91 1.34 24.31
N VAL A 131 0.58 0.63 25.40
CA VAL A 131 -0.51 1.03 26.31
C VAL A 131 -0.09 2.29 27.05
N ILE A 132 -0.96 3.28 27.01
CA ILE A 132 -0.79 4.59 27.61
C ILE A 132 -1.51 4.62 28.94
N ASP A 133 -0.78 4.97 30.00
CA ASP A 133 -1.37 5.23 31.32
C ASP A 133 -1.62 6.72 31.51
N ARG A 134 -2.89 7.15 31.36
CA ARG A 134 -3.31 8.56 31.38
C ARG A 134 -2.96 9.31 32.68
N ASP A 135 -2.80 8.60 33.79
CA ASP A 135 -2.40 9.23 35.05
C ASP A 135 -0.94 9.73 35.03
N ASN A 136 -0.17 9.34 34.01
CA ASN A 136 1.24 9.68 33.84
C ASN A 136 1.55 10.34 32.46
N THR A 137 0.54 10.72 31.68
CA THR A 137 0.73 11.19 30.29
C THR A 137 1.05 12.65 30.12
N ASN A 138 0.82 13.49 31.13
CA ASN A 138 0.77 14.94 30.91
C ASN A 138 2.11 15.57 30.49
N ASP A 139 3.24 14.85 30.56
CA ASP A 139 4.56 15.40 30.21
C ASP A 139 5.49 14.39 29.51
N SER A 140 4.96 13.41 28.75
CA SER A 140 5.83 12.51 27.98
C SER A 140 6.01 13.05 26.55
N PRO A 141 7.10 13.78 26.22
CA PRO A 141 7.30 14.41 24.90
C PRO A 141 7.42 13.39 23.76
N ASN A 142 7.52 12.11 24.08
CA ASN A 142 7.69 11.03 23.11
C ASN A 142 6.38 10.29 22.79
N LEU A 143 5.23 10.78 23.28
CA LEU A 143 3.94 10.12 23.10
C LEU A 143 3.10 10.75 21.96
N ILE A 144 2.65 9.91 21.04
CA ILE A 144 1.66 10.27 20.02
C ILE A 144 0.35 9.53 20.30
N THR A 145 -0.65 10.31 20.73
CA THR A 145 -2.02 9.84 20.91
C THR A 145 -2.73 9.63 19.57
N ARG A 146 -3.90 8.96 19.59
CA ARG A 146 -4.77 8.85 18.41
C ARG A 146 -5.10 10.22 17.83
N SER A 147 -5.40 11.20 18.68
CA SER A 147 -5.76 12.55 18.23
C SER A 147 -4.60 13.22 17.49
N THR A 148 -3.41 13.20 18.09
CA THR A 148 -2.20 13.80 17.50
C THR A 148 -1.83 13.10 16.19
N PHE A 149 -1.92 11.77 16.14
CA PHE A 149 -1.70 11.00 14.91
C PHE A 149 -2.67 11.41 13.80
N LEU A 150 -3.97 11.42 14.07
CA LEU A 150 -4.98 11.75 13.07
C LEU A 150 -4.90 13.20 12.62
N GLU A 151 -4.56 14.13 13.52
CA GLU A 151 -4.30 15.53 13.18
C GLU A 151 -3.12 15.65 12.21
N LEU A 152 -1.98 15.01 12.52
CA LEU A 152 -0.81 14.99 11.64
C LEU A 152 -1.16 14.40 10.26
N MET A 153 -1.81 13.23 10.22
CA MET A 153 -2.20 12.60 8.95
C MET A 153 -3.15 13.48 8.15
N THR A 154 -4.11 14.14 8.81
CA THR A 154 -5.03 15.07 8.17
C THR A 154 -4.26 16.21 7.52
N VAL A 155 -3.37 16.88 8.27
CA VAL A 155 -2.54 17.99 7.73
C VAL A 155 -1.69 17.54 6.54
N LEU A 156 -1.06 16.35 6.62
CA LEU A 156 -0.26 15.79 5.52
C LEU A 156 -1.07 15.55 4.25
N ILE A 157 -2.37 15.27 4.37
CA ILE A 157 -3.29 15.07 3.24
C ILE A 157 -3.85 16.41 2.77
N THR A 158 -4.38 17.23 3.68
CA THR A 158 -5.19 18.41 3.34
C THR A 158 -4.37 19.65 3.04
N ASP A 159 -3.19 19.81 3.63
CA ASP A 159 -2.42 21.06 3.61
C ASP A 159 -1.10 20.94 2.85
N ASN A 160 -1.04 20.00 1.90
CA ASN A 160 0.07 19.91 0.96
C ASN A 160 0.04 21.08 -0.03
N HIS A 161 1.00 22.01 0.13
CA HIS A 161 1.24 23.12 -0.77
C HIS A 161 2.50 22.86 -1.60
N ILE A 162 2.38 23.04 -2.91
CA ILE A 162 3.43 22.80 -3.90
C ILE A 162 3.80 24.12 -4.53
N TRP A 163 5.08 24.48 -4.44
CA TRP A 163 5.66 25.61 -5.17
C TRP A 163 6.26 25.12 -6.49
N ASN A 164 5.77 25.63 -7.62
CA ASN A 164 6.30 25.30 -8.94
C ASN A 164 6.22 26.50 -9.88
N GLY A 165 7.36 26.92 -10.44
CA GLY A 165 7.40 27.93 -11.51
C GLY A 165 6.91 29.33 -11.11
N GLY A 166 6.97 29.69 -9.82
CA GLY A 166 6.44 30.97 -9.31
C GLY A 166 5.01 30.89 -8.77
N ASP A 167 4.31 29.76 -9.01
CA ASP A 167 2.98 29.53 -8.48
C ASP A 167 3.03 28.70 -7.20
N LEU A 168 2.30 29.13 -6.17
CA LEU A 168 1.94 28.31 -5.01
C LEU A 168 0.56 27.68 -5.25
N LYS A 169 0.48 26.34 -5.23
CA LYS A 169 -0.77 25.61 -5.40
C LYS A 169 -0.99 24.67 -4.22
N ARG A 170 -2.24 24.56 -3.76
CA ARG A 170 -2.65 23.57 -2.76
C ARG A 170 -3.31 22.39 -3.46
N GLN A 171 -2.93 21.18 -3.07
CA GLN A 171 -3.66 20.00 -3.50
C GLN A 171 -4.94 19.84 -2.66
N VAL A 172 -6.07 19.67 -3.33
CA VAL A 172 -7.40 19.57 -2.69
C VAL A 172 -8.09 18.22 -2.92
N ILE A 173 -7.47 17.35 -3.73
CA ILE A 173 -7.95 16.02 -4.07
C ILE A 173 -6.78 15.12 -4.49
N GLY A 174 -6.95 13.81 -4.32
CA GLY A 174 -5.95 12.81 -4.64
C GLY A 174 -4.95 12.59 -3.51
N ILE A 175 -3.97 11.74 -3.78
CA ILE A 175 -2.85 11.47 -2.87
C ILE A 175 -1.67 12.36 -3.31
N PRO A 176 -0.92 12.96 -2.38
CA PRO A 176 0.18 13.86 -2.71
C PRO A 176 1.37 13.22 -3.43
N MET A 177 1.31 13.14 -4.76
CA MET A 177 2.37 12.55 -5.58
C MET A 177 3.73 13.19 -5.31
N GLY A 178 4.75 12.34 -5.11
CA GLY A 178 6.11 12.76 -4.78
C GLY A 178 6.35 13.02 -3.29
N SER A 179 5.32 12.99 -2.44
CA SER A 179 5.48 12.93 -0.98
C SER A 179 5.82 11.50 -0.55
N PRO A 180 6.77 11.30 0.40
CA PRO A 180 7.17 9.97 0.82
C PRO A 180 6.06 9.20 1.57
N VAL A 181 5.03 9.88 2.11
CA VAL A 181 3.88 9.23 2.78
C VAL A 181 2.86 8.66 1.81
N SER A 182 2.90 9.05 0.54
CA SER A 182 1.85 8.77 -0.43
C SER A 182 1.59 7.29 -0.71
N PRO A 183 2.64 6.44 -0.87
CA PRO A 183 2.41 5.00 -0.99
C PRO A 183 1.73 4.40 0.24
N HIS A 184 2.00 4.94 1.43
CA HIS A 184 1.36 4.47 2.67
C HIS A 184 -0.11 4.86 2.75
N PHE A 185 -0.47 6.07 2.33
CA PHE A 185 -1.87 6.47 2.20
C PHE A 185 -2.65 5.62 1.20
N ALA A 186 -2.04 5.31 0.04
CA ALA A 186 -2.63 4.41 -0.95
C ALA A 186 -2.87 3.01 -0.35
N ASN A 187 -1.86 2.47 0.34
CA ASN A 187 -1.94 1.16 1.00
C ASN A 187 -3.02 1.11 2.09
N LEU A 188 -3.14 2.14 2.94
CA LEU A 188 -4.16 2.18 3.99
C LEU A 188 -5.56 2.39 3.44
N PHE A 189 -5.72 3.22 2.40
CA PHE A 189 -6.98 3.34 1.68
C PHE A 189 -7.45 1.99 1.14
N ARG A 190 -6.55 1.30 0.42
CA ARG A 190 -6.82 -0.03 -0.10
C ARG A 190 -7.13 -1.04 0.99
N TYR A 191 -6.34 -1.06 2.07
CA TYR A 191 -6.59 -1.93 3.23
C TYR A 191 -8.03 -1.82 3.74
N ALA A 192 -8.51 -0.59 3.97
CA ALA A 192 -9.85 -0.36 4.51
C ALA A 192 -10.95 -0.89 3.58
N VAL A 193 -10.79 -0.71 2.27
CA VAL A 193 -11.77 -1.19 1.26
C VAL A 193 -11.69 -2.71 1.08
N GLU A 194 -10.49 -3.24 0.88
CA GLU A 194 -10.23 -4.67 0.64
C GLU A 194 -10.67 -5.52 1.82
N ALA A 195 -10.36 -5.08 3.04
CA ALA A 195 -10.74 -5.82 4.22
C ALA A 195 -12.25 -5.84 4.44
N LYS A 196 -12.91 -4.71 4.21
CA LYS A 196 -14.38 -4.63 4.24
C LYS A 196 -15.02 -5.55 3.20
N PHE A 197 -14.50 -5.57 1.98
CA PHE A 197 -14.99 -6.45 0.92
C PHE A 197 -14.88 -7.93 1.31
N VAL A 198 -13.74 -8.37 1.84
CA VAL A 198 -13.56 -9.76 2.28
C VAL A 198 -14.47 -10.09 3.46
N GLU A 199 -14.69 -9.15 4.39
CA GLU A 199 -15.63 -9.32 5.50
C GLU A 199 -17.09 -9.46 5.03
N GLU A 200 -17.49 -8.72 3.99
CA GLU A 200 -18.81 -8.84 3.36
C GLU A 200 -19.00 -10.22 2.68
N LEU A 201 -17.96 -10.77 2.05
CA LEU A 201 -17.98 -12.14 1.54
C LEU A 201 -18.20 -13.16 2.66
N LEU A 202 -17.47 -13.01 3.78
CA LEU A 202 -17.62 -13.89 4.94
C LEU A 202 -19.02 -13.79 5.56
N ALA A 203 -19.53 -12.58 5.75
CA ALA A 203 -20.88 -12.33 6.27
C ALA A 203 -21.96 -12.93 5.37
N SER A 204 -21.70 -13.00 4.06
CA SER A 204 -22.57 -13.63 3.07
C SER A 204 -22.40 -15.15 2.95
N GLY A 205 -21.59 -15.78 3.82
CA GLY A 205 -21.33 -17.22 3.80
C GLY A 205 -20.39 -17.70 2.68
N LYS A 206 -19.72 -16.78 1.98
CA LYS A 206 -18.88 -17.07 0.82
C LYS A 206 -17.42 -17.33 1.21
N LEU A 207 -17.21 -18.28 2.14
CA LEU A 207 -15.88 -18.59 2.69
C LEU A 207 -14.85 -18.95 1.60
N LYS A 208 -15.24 -19.73 0.60
CA LYS A 208 -14.32 -20.13 -0.50
C LYS A 208 -13.87 -18.93 -1.33
N GLU A 209 -14.75 -17.97 -1.59
CA GLU A 209 -14.40 -16.73 -2.30
C GLU A 209 -13.43 -15.89 -1.45
N ALA A 210 -13.70 -15.75 -0.15
CA ALA A 210 -12.83 -15.03 0.79
C ALA A 210 -11.43 -15.67 0.93
N GLN A 211 -11.35 -17.01 0.93
CA GLN A 211 -10.06 -17.72 0.93
C GLN A 211 -9.33 -17.57 -0.42
N ALA A 212 -10.05 -17.58 -1.54
CA ALA A 212 -9.45 -17.35 -2.86
C ALA A 212 -8.82 -15.96 -3.00
N CYS A 213 -9.35 -14.94 -2.30
CA CYS A 213 -8.73 -13.61 -2.23
C CYS A 213 -7.30 -13.63 -1.67
N ALA A 214 -6.87 -14.67 -0.95
CA ALA A 214 -5.51 -14.78 -0.43
C ALA A 214 -4.42 -14.88 -1.51
N HIS A 215 -4.83 -15.15 -2.75
CA HIS A 215 -3.95 -15.12 -3.92
C HIS A 215 -4.17 -13.84 -4.75
N THR A 216 -4.49 -12.74 -4.06
CA THR A 216 -4.50 -11.39 -4.60
C THR A 216 -3.28 -10.66 -4.07
N TYR A 217 -2.61 -9.94 -4.95
CA TYR A 217 -1.39 -9.19 -4.71
C TYR A 217 -1.53 -7.81 -5.29
N ALA A 218 -0.97 -6.83 -4.60
CA ALA A 218 -1.24 -5.47 -4.94
C ALA A 218 -0.01 -4.59 -4.66
N TYR A 219 0.64 -4.16 -5.73
CA TYR A 219 1.87 -3.38 -5.67
C TYR A 219 1.57 -1.95 -6.13
N ILE A 220 1.59 -1.00 -5.19
CA ILE A 220 1.21 0.39 -5.47
C ILE A 220 -0.23 0.42 -6.04
N ASP A 221 -0.39 0.80 -7.31
CA ASP A 221 -1.67 0.89 -8.02
C ASP A 221 -2.04 -0.40 -8.76
N ASP A 222 -1.07 -1.30 -8.97
CA ASP A 222 -1.29 -2.54 -9.71
C ASP A 222 -1.86 -3.63 -8.80
N LEU A 223 -2.98 -4.22 -9.22
CA LEU A 223 -3.62 -5.39 -8.63
C LEU A 223 -3.45 -6.60 -9.55
N CYS A 224 -3.17 -7.75 -8.96
CA CYS A 224 -3.11 -9.04 -9.62
C CYS A 224 -3.80 -10.09 -8.75
N THR A 225 -4.72 -10.86 -9.30
CA THR A 225 -5.42 -11.94 -8.56
C THR A 225 -5.46 -13.23 -9.35
N PHE A 226 -5.41 -14.34 -8.62
CA PHE A 226 -5.57 -15.69 -9.16
C PHE A 226 -6.87 -16.29 -8.64
N GLY A 227 -7.91 -16.28 -9.47
CA GLY A 227 -9.21 -16.89 -9.17
C GLY A 227 -10.09 -16.13 -8.16
N GLY A 228 -9.52 -15.39 -7.20
CA GLY A 228 -10.27 -14.63 -6.18
C GLY A 228 -11.05 -13.43 -6.73
N PRO A 229 -12.24 -13.11 -6.19
CA PRO A 229 -12.96 -11.91 -6.60
C PRO A 229 -12.22 -10.64 -6.15
N LEU A 230 -12.41 -9.57 -6.90
CA LEU A 230 -11.88 -8.23 -6.59
C LEU A 230 -13.02 -7.29 -6.17
N PRO A 231 -12.76 -6.29 -5.31
CA PRO A 231 -13.71 -5.22 -5.06
C PRO A 231 -13.91 -4.43 -6.35
N SER A 232 -15.15 -4.06 -6.65
CA SER A 232 -15.48 -3.26 -7.85
C SER A 232 -15.10 -1.79 -7.69
N GLU A 233 -15.13 -1.03 -8.80
CA GLU A 233 -15.01 0.43 -8.79
C GLU A 233 -15.97 1.10 -7.80
N GLN A 234 -17.14 0.50 -7.56
CA GLN A 234 -18.14 1.02 -6.63
C GLN A 234 -17.69 0.86 -5.17
N HIS A 235 -16.95 -0.21 -4.85
CA HIS A 235 -16.39 -0.43 -3.51
C HIS A 235 -15.28 0.59 -3.21
N TYR A 236 -14.35 0.78 -4.15
CA TYR A 236 -13.31 1.81 -4.01
C TYR A 236 -13.89 3.23 -4.17
N GLY A 237 -14.95 3.36 -4.96
CA GLY A 237 -15.55 4.61 -5.42
C GLY A 237 -14.56 5.52 -6.13
N ILE A 238 -13.69 4.90 -6.95
CA ILE A 238 -12.82 5.52 -7.96
C ILE A 238 -12.77 4.58 -9.18
N PRO A 239 -12.57 5.11 -10.39
CA PRO A 239 -12.40 4.29 -11.59
C PRO A 239 -11.24 3.31 -11.48
N MET A 240 -11.43 2.13 -12.05
CA MET A 240 -10.44 1.07 -12.19
C MET A 240 -10.38 0.63 -13.65
N THR A 241 -9.18 0.56 -14.18
CA THR A 241 -8.91 0.00 -15.49
C THR A 241 -8.30 -1.37 -15.33
N GLY A 242 -8.87 -2.37 -15.96
CA GLY A 242 -8.44 -3.73 -15.75
C GLY A 242 -9.38 -4.67 -16.47
N ASP A 243 -8.86 -5.82 -16.85
CA ASP A 243 -9.65 -6.73 -17.66
C ASP A 243 -10.31 -7.78 -16.75
N PRO A 244 -11.65 -7.82 -16.69
CA PRO A 244 -12.33 -8.93 -16.03
C PRO A 244 -12.02 -10.28 -16.70
N GLU A 245 -11.54 -10.27 -17.94
CA GLU A 245 -11.09 -11.45 -18.69
C GLU A 245 -9.64 -11.33 -19.20
N PRO A 246 -8.87 -12.41 -19.33
CA PRO A 246 -7.50 -12.31 -19.84
C PRO A 246 -7.49 -11.90 -21.32
N ARG A 247 -6.84 -10.77 -21.68
CA ARG A 247 -6.62 -10.33 -23.09
C ARG A 247 -5.73 -11.25 -23.93
N GLU A 248 -5.31 -12.37 -23.37
CA GLU A 248 -4.38 -13.31 -23.98
C GLU A 248 -4.95 -13.90 -25.27
N GLU A 249 -6.28 -14.03 -25.35
CA GLU A 249 -6.99 -14.49 -26.55
C GLU A 249 -6.92 -13.46 -27.70
N GLU A 250 -6.55 -12.21 -27.41
CA GLU A 250 -6.37 -11.15 -28.42
C GLU A 250 -4.95 -11.10 -29.00
N TRP A 251 -3.99 -11.82 -28.39
CA TRP A 251 -2.58 -11.75 -28.76
C TRP A 251 -2.18 -12.91 -29.67
N ASP A 252 -1.50 -12.62 -30.76
CA ASP A 252 -1.05 -13.59 -31.77
C ASP A 252 0.29 -14.27 -31.39
N PHE A 253 0.82 -13.99 -30.20
CA PHE A 253 2.07 -14.56 -29.69
C PHE A 253 1.87 -15.22 -28.33
N ASN A 254 2.67 -16.27 -28.07
CA ASN A 254 2.70 -16.93 -26.77
C ASN A 254 3.25 -15.97 -25.71
N VAL A 255 2.41 -15.63 -24.73
CA VAL A 255 2.84 -14.78 -23.61
C VAL A 255 3.42 -15.63 -22.51
N ILE A 256 4.70 -15.39 -22.22
CA ILE A 256 5.33 -15.92 -21.01
C ILE A 256 4.79 -15.12 -19.83
N LYS A 257 3.92 -15.76 -19.07
CA LYS A 257 3.26 -15.14 -17.92
C LYS A 257 4.24 -15.10 -16.74
N TYR A 258 4.68 -13.90 -16.40
CA TYR A 258 5.34 -13.60 -15.14
C TYR A 258 4.34 -12.82 -14.28
N PRO A 259 4.06 -13.22 -13.02
CA PRO A 259 4.40 -14.46 -12.35
C PRO A 259 3.33 -15.54 -12.57
N HIS A 260 3.59 -16.54 -13.42
CA HIS A 260 2.71 -17.72 -13.52
C HIS A 260 3.22 -18.88 -12.68
N ALA A 261 2.28 -19.64 -12.12
CA ALA A 261 2.54 -20.79 -11.26
C ALA A 261 3.54 -21.77 -11.92
N SER A 262 3.32 -22.13 -13.18
CA SER A 262 4.18 -23.04 -13.95
C SER A 262 5.34 -22.37 -14.72
N SER A 263 5.62 -21.09 -14.46
CA SER A 263 6.70 -20.38 -15.16
C SER A 263 8.08 -20.78 -14.62
N ASN A 264 9.10 -20.70 -15.48
CA ASN A 264 10.50 -20.95 -15.12
C ASN A 264 11.16 -19.78 -14.35
N ILE A 265 10.38 -18.98 -13.61
CA ILE A 265 10.92 -17.92 -12.77
C ILE A 265 11.99 -18.53 -11.86
N PRO A 266 13.18 -17.94 -11.68
CA PRO A 266 14.15 -18.40 -10.70
C PRO A 266 13.69 -18.05 -9.27
N TRP A 267 14.11 -18.79 -8.25
CA TRP A 267 13.74 -18.51 -6.85
C TRP A 267 14.26 -17.14 -6.37
N ASN A 268 15.39 -16.71 -6.92
CA ASN A 268 15.91 -15.37 -6.74
C ASN A 268 16.02 -14.72 -8.12
N GLN A 269 15.32 -13.62 -8.35
CA GLN A 269 15.55 -12.78 -9.52
C GLN A 269 16.65 -11.78 -9.20
N GLY A 270 17.73 -11.77 -9.98
CA GLY A 270 18.77 -10.75 -9.83
C GLY A 270 18.21 -9.39 -10.23
N ALA A 271 18.59 -8.32 -9.52
CA ALA A 271 18.15 -6.94 -9.78
C ALA A 271 18.35 -6.45 -11.24
N ALA A 272 19.17 -7.17 -12.03
CA ALA A 272 19.39 -6.92 -13.44
C ALA A 272 18.22 -7.32 -14.36
N VAL A 273 17.36 -8.27 -13.96
CA VAL A 273 16.25 -8.77 -14.78
C VAL A 273 15.17 -7.70 -15.01
N PHE A 274 15.02 -6.75 -14.08
CA PHE A 274 14.04 -5.67 -14.15
C PHE A 274 14.55 -4.39 -14.84
N LYS A 275 15.85 -4.29 -15.14
CA LYS A 275 16.36 -3.17 -15.93
C LYS A 275 16.15 -3.50 -17.41
N GLY A 276 14.98 -3.11 -17.93
CA GLY A 276 14.70 -3.11 -19.36
C GLY A 276 15.91 -2.60 -20.15
N GLN A 277 16.25 -3.31 -21.23
CA GLN A 277 17.44 -3.07 -22.04
C GLN A 277 17.57 -1.59 -22.44
N LEU A 278 18.48 -0.86 -21.79
CA LEU A 278 18.98 0.41 -22.31
C LEU A 278 20.08 0.11 -23.32
N ILE A 279 19.72 0.05 -24.60
CA ILE A 279 20.69 0.04 -25.68
C ILE A 279 21.23 1.46 -25.83
N ARG A 280 22.46 1.69 -25.37
CA ARG A 280 23.22 2.88 -25.73
C ARG A 280 23.79 2.66 -27.13
N THR A 281 23.17 3.23 -28.16
CA THR A 281 23.82 3.37 -29.46
C THR A 281 24.93 4.40 -29.34
N THR A 282 26.15 3.96 -29.10
CA THR A 282 27.33 4.78 -29.40
C THR A 282 27.53 4.71 -30.91
N ASP A 283 27.37 5.86 -31.56
CA ASP A 283 27.58 6.05 -32.98
C ASP A 283 29.08 5.84 -33.30
N THR A 284 29.46 4.60 -33.61
CA THR A 284 30.77 4.31 -34.21
C THR A 284 30.72 4.67 -35.69
N LYS A 285 31.09 5.92 -36.01
CA LYS A 285 31.74 6.20 -37.28
C LYS A 285 33.23 6.41 -37.05
N ARG A 286 33.97 5.31 -37.21
CA ARG A 286 35.35 5.34 -37.73
C ARG A 286 35.25 5.23 -39.25
N THR A 287 35.73 6.24 -39.95
CA THR A 287 36.42 6.17 -41.25
C THR A 287 37.16 7.51 -41.40
N SER A 288 38.45 7.54 -41.09
CA SER A 288 39.56 7.49 -42.05
C SER A 288 39.76 8.78 -42.86
N ALA A 289 40.66 9.64 -42.39
CA ALA A 289 41.78 10.20 -43.14
C ALA A 289 42.88 10.57 -42.11
#